data_AF-A0A137SXQ8-F1
#
_entry.id   AF-A0A137SXQ8-F1
#
_cell.length_a   1.000
_cell.length_b   1.000
_cell.length_c   1.000
_cell.angle_alpha   90.00
_cell.angle_beta   90.00
_cell.angle_gamma   90.00
#
_symmetry.space_group_name_H-M   'P 1'
#
loop_
_entity.id
_entity.type
_entity.pdbx_description
1 polymer ?
#
loop_
_entity_poly.entity_id
_entity_poly.type
_entity_poly.pdbx_seq_one_letter_code
_entity_poly.pdbx_strand_id
1 'polypeptide(L)'
;MKKAFSILDAVLALMLVSLLIAVVFPSLIAINKSSRERRNYEELLNFAKSAMEREIAASYYEKEAVHNKNNFELEVDKKEVGGLDEIRIKALDPKSKKEIELFARAKKGLFLIGASH
;
A
#
# COMPACT_ATOMS: atom_id res chain seq x y z
N MET A 1 -33.31 -38.89 29.61
CA MET A 1 -33.77 -39.27 28.26
C MET A 1 -32.85 -38.64 27.23
N LYS A 2 -32.03 -39.43 26.50
CA LYS A 2 -31.24 -38.92 25.38
C LYS A 2 -32.21 -38.74 24.21
N LYS A 3 -32.44 -37.49 23.75
CA LYS A 3 -33.19 -37.25 22.51
C LYS A 3 -32.41 -37.91 21.38
N ALA A 4 -33.03 -38.86 20.67
CA ALA A 4 -32.44 -39.43 19.47
C ALA A 4 -32.37 -38.32 18.41
N PHE A 5 -31.19 -38.07 17.87
CA PHE A 5 -30.98 -37.10 16.79
C PHE A 5 -31.69 -37.63 15.55
N SER A 6 -32.73 -36.92 15.08
CA SER A 6 -33.52 -37.35 13.94
C SER A 6 -32.77 -37.05 12.64
N ILE A 7 -33.03 -37.84 11.59
CA ILE A 7 -32.56 -37.54 10.23
C ILE A 7 -33.02 -36.13 9.81
N LEU A 8 -34.20 -35.71 10.25
CA LEU A 8 -34.73 -34.38 9.98
C LEU A 8 -33.87 -33.26 10.63
N ASP A 9 -33.40 -33.48 11.85
CA ASP A 9 -32.52 -32.54 12.57
C ASP A 9 -31.17 -32.42 11.86
N ALA A 10 -30.66 -33.53 11.33
CA ALA A 10 -29.42 -33.55 10.53
C ALA A 10 -29.56 -32.73 9.24
N VAL A 11 -30.68 -32.88 8.53
CA VAL A 11 -30.95 -32.14 7.29
C VAL A 11 -31.10 -30.64 7.57
N LEU A 12 -31.85 -30.26 8.61
CA LEU A 12 -32.00 -28.87 9.04
C LEU A 12 -30.65 -28.25 9.43
N ALA A 13 -29.83 -28.97 10.19
CA ALA A 13 -28.49 -28.51 10.57
C ALA A 13 -27.59 -28.29 9.34
N LEU A 14 -27.61 -29.20 8.37
CA LEU A 14 -26.84 -29.05 7.12
C LEU A 14 -27.31 -27.88 6.28
N MET A 15 -28.62 -27.64 6.20
CA MET A 15 -29.18 -26.47 5.50
C MET A 15 -28.76 -25.16 6.16
N LEU A 16 -28.78 -25.09 7.49
CA LEU A 16 -28.35 -23.91 8.24
C LEU A 16 -26.86 -23.63 8.06
N VAL A 17 -26.01 -24.66 8.11
CA VAL A 17 -24.56 -24.52 7.88
C VAL A 17 -24.29 -24.04 6.46
N SER A 18 -24.98 -24.60 5.47
CA SER A 18 -24.83 -24.20 4.06
C SER A 18 -25.25 -22.75 3.84
N LEU A 19 -26.37 -22.32 4.45
CA LEU A 19 -26.83 -20.94 4.41
C LEU A 19 -25.85 -19.98 5.11
N LEU A 20 -25.30 -20.38 6.25
CA LEU A 20 -24.30 -19.59 6.98
C LEU A 20 -23.04 -19.39 6.14
N ILE A 21 -22.54 -20.45 5.49
CA ILE A 21 -21.38 -20.36 4.60
C ILE A 21 -21.69 -19.44 3.42
N ALA A 22 -22.87 -19.56 2.79
CA ALA A 22 -23.26 -18.71 1.67
C ALA A 22 -23.28 -17.21 2.02
N VAL A 23 -23.60 -16.86 3.27
CA VAL A 23 -23.62 -15.47 3.75
C VAL A 23 -22.24 -14.97 4.20
N VAL A 24 -21.49 -15.79 4.94
CA VAL A 24 -20.21 -15.39 5.56
C VAL A 24 -19.06 -15.45 4.56
N PHE A 25 -19.02 -16.45 3.68
CA PHE A 25 -17.90 -16.71 2.79
C PHE A 25 -17.62 -15.57 1.79
N PRO A 26 -18.62 -14.94 1.14
CA PRO A 26 -18.38 -13.77 0.29
C PRO A 26 -17.77 -12.60 1.05
N SER A 27 -18.24 -12.37 2.29
CA SER A 27 -17.73 -11.31 3.17
C SER A 27 -16.26 -11.53 3.54
N LEU A 28 -15.87 -12.78 3.85
CA LEU A 28 -14.47 -13.13 4.12
C LEU A 28 -13.56 -12.90 2.92
N ILE A 29 -14.03 -13.23 1.71
CA ILE A 29 -13.28 -12.97 0.47
C ILE A 29 -13.09 -11.46 0.27
N ALA A 30 -14.14 -10.67 0.46
CA ALA A 30 -14.09 -9.22 0.33
C ALA A 30 -13.12 -8.58 1.35
N ILE A 31 -13.17 -9.02 2.60
CA ILE A 31 -12.24 -8.56 3.66
C ILE A 31 -10.80 -8.91 3.30
N ASN A 32 -10.53 -10.14 2.84
CA ASN A 32 -9.19 -10.56 2.46
C ASN A 32 -8.66 -9.74 1.28
N LYS A 33 -9.50 -9.50 0.26
CA LYS A 33 -9.15 -8.65 -0.89
C LYS A 33 -8.81 -7.23 -0.46
N SER A 34 -9.66 -6.60 0.36
CA SER A 34 -9.42 -5.24 0.86
C SER A 34 -8.16 -5.14 1.72
N SER A 35 -7.87 -6.18 2.51
CA SER A 35 -6.65 -6.26 3.33
C SER A 35 -5.40 -6.37 2.46
N ARG A 36 -5.46 -7.16 1.39
CA ARG A 36 -4.36 -7.31 0.43
C ARG A 36 -4.11 -6.01 -0.35
N GLU A 37 -5.16 -5.32 -0.77
CA GLU A 37 -5.05 -4.02 -1.44
C GLU A 37 -4.46 -2.94 -0.54
N ARG A 38 -4.83 -2.93 0.75
CA ARG A 38 -4.23 -2.02 1.75
C ARG A 38 -2.75 -2.31 1.97
N ARG A 39 -2.37 -3.58 2.18
CA ARG A 39 -0.95 -3.95 2.34
C ARG A 39 -0.12 -3.56 1.13
N ASN A 40 -0.61 -3.81 -0.08
CA ASN A 40 0.11 -3.44 -1.30
C ASN A 40 0.31 -1.92 -1.41
N TYR A 41 -0.70 -1.13 -1.02
CA TYR A 41 -0.58 0.32 -0.96
C TYR A 41 0.42 0.79 0.11
N GLU A 42 0.40 0.20 1.30
CA GLU A 42 1.36 0.49 2.36
C GLU A 42 2.79 0.15 1.94
N GLU A 43 3.00 -0.97 1.27
CA GLU A 43 4.31 -1.36 0.71
C GLU A 43 4.79 -0.33 -0.34
N LEU A 44 3.93 0.08 -1.26
CA LEU A 44 4.25 1.11 -2.26
C LEU A 44 4.57 2.46 -1.61
N LEU A 45 3.80 2.88 -0.61
CA LEU A 45 4.01 4.14 0.11
C LEU A 45 5.32 4.11 0.90
N ASN A 46 5.62 3.01 1.60
CA ASN A 46 6.86 2.85 2.34
C ASN A 46 8.07 2.84 1.41
N PHE A 47 7.95 2.24 0.22
CA PHE A 47 8.96 2.30 -0.81
C PHE A 47 9.22 3.74 -1.28
N ALA A 48 8.16 4.49 -1.62
CA ALA A 48 8.26 5.90 -2.03
C ALA A 48 8.90 6.78 -0.94
N LYS A 49 8.49 6.59 0.33
CA LYS A 49 9.06 7.31 1.48
C LYS A 49 10.54 7.00 1.67
N SER A 50 10.93 5.73 1.61
CA SER A 50 12.35 5.34 1.77
C SER A 50 13.21 5.94 0.65
N ALA A 51 12.70 5.98 -0.58
CA ALA A 51 13.39 6.66 -1.68
C ALA A 51 13.51 8.18 -1.40
N MET A 52 12.46 8.81 -0.85
CA MET A 52 12.47 10.24 -0.51
C MET A 52 13.49 10.57 0.57
N GLU A 53 13.54 9.78 1.63
CA GLU A 53 14.52 9.93 2.70
C GLU A 53 15.96 9.80 2.18
N ARG A 54 16.20 8.86 1.24
CA ARG A 54 17.51 8.72 0.61
C ARG A 54 17.87 9.92 -0.24
N GLU A 55 16.94 10.46 -1.01
CA GLU A 55 17.20 11.65 -1.85
C GLU A 55 17.46 12.89 -1.00
N ILE A 56 16.71 13.07 0.08
CA ILE A 56 16.92 14.14 1.05
C ILE A 56 18.30 13.99 1.70
N ALA A 57 18.65 12.79 2.16
CA ALA A 57 19.95 12.53 2.77
C ALA A 57 21.10 12.71 1.76
N ALA A 58 20.94 12.22 0.53
CA ALA A 58 21.90 12.38 -0.56
C ALA A 58 22.12 13.85 -0.89
N SER A 59 21.05 14.65 -0.95
CA SER A 59 21.12 16.10 -1.11
C SER A 59 21.84 16.78 0.05
N TYR A 60 21.57 16.38 1.29
CA TYR A 60 22.21 16.94 2.48
C TYR A 60 23.70 16.61 2.59
N TYR A 61 24.10 15.40 2.20
CA TYR A 61 25.49 14.93 2.26
C TYR A 61 26.27 15.15 0.95
N GLU A 62 25.67 15.78 -0.05
CA GLU A 62 26.25 15.98 -1.40
C GLU A 62 26.73 14.67 -2.04
N LYS A 63 25.92 13.61 -1.93
CA LYS A 63 26.18 12.28 -2.50
C LYS A 63 25.10 11.89 -3.50
N GLU A 64 25.38 10.89 -4.32
CA GLU A 64 24.36 10.24 -5.14
C GLU A 64 23.49 9.31 -4.28
N ALA A 65 22.18 9.33 -4.53
CA ALA A 65 21.25 8.41 -3.89
C ALA A 65 21.31 7.04 -4.57
N VAL A 66 21.40 5.98 -3.76
CA VAL A 66 21.37 4.61 -4.25
C VAL A 66 20.00 3.98 -3.97
N HIS A 67 19.35 3.55 -5.05
CA HIS A 67 18.06 2.87 -5.00
C HIS A 67 18.23 1.40 -5.34
N ASN A 68 17.81 0.52 -4.42
CA ASN A 68 17.78 -0.90 -4.69
C ASN A 68 16.64 -1.23 -5.66
N LYS A 69 16.91 -2.14 -6.60
CA LYS A 69 15.87 -2.75 -7.43
C LYS A 69 14.82 -3.39 -6.53
N ASN A 70 13.56 -3.05 -6.76
CA ASN A 70 12.43 -3.58 -6.03
C ASN A 70 11.33 -3.98 -7.02
N ASN A 71 10.23 -4.54 -6.52
CA ASN A 71 9.06 -4.90 -7.33
C ASN A 71 8.25 -3.69 -7.84
N PHE A 72 8.69 -2.48 -7.49
CA PHE A 72 8.07 -1.21 -7.85
C PHE A 72 9.01 -0.42 -8.76
N GLU A 73 8.43 0.34 -9.68
CA GLU A 73 9.14 1.26 -10.54
C GLU A 73 9.30 2.61 -9.81
N LEU A 74 10.44 3.26 -10.02
CA LEU A 74 10.80 4.49 -9.35
C LEU A 74 11.32 5.50 -10.36
N GLU A 75 10.71 6.68 -10.37
CA GLU A 75 11.19 7.85 -11.10
C GLU A 75 11.47 8.97 -10.11
N VAL A 76 12.65 9.59 -10.23
CA VAL A 76 13.10 10.69 -9.39
C VAL A 76 13.36 11.90 -10.29
N ASP A 77 12.69 13.00 -10.00
CA ASP A 77 12.88 14.30 -10.65
C ASP A 77 13.38 15.31 -9.62
N LYS A 78 14.39 16.09 -9.99
CA LYS A 78 14.97 17.16 -9.17
C LYS A 78 14.96 18.44 -9.97
N LYS A 79 14.32 19.48 -9.44
CA LYS A 79 14.20 20.77 -10.12
C LYS A 79 14.16 21.92 -9.12
N GLU A 80 14.61 23.10 -9.55
CA GLU A 80 14.46 24.31 -8.76
C GLU A 80 13.09 24.95 -9.03
N VAL A 81 12.29 25.16 -7.97
CA VAL A 81 10.95 25.78 -8.06
C VAL A 81 10.87 26.93 -7.07
N GLY A 82 10.89 28.16 -7.58
CA GLY A 82 10.77 29.36 -6.73
C GLY A 82 11.93 29.56 -5.76
N GLY A 83 13.16 29.19 -6.16
CA GLY A 83 14.35 29.27 -5.31
C GLY A 83 14.38 28.22 -4.19
N LEU A 84 13.66 27.12 -4.39
CA LEU A 84 13.64 25.92 -3.55
C LEU A 84 14.03 24.71 -4.40
N ASP A 85 14.84 23.82 -3.86
CA ASP A 85 15.14 22.55 -4.49
C ASP A 85 13.95 21.60 -4.27
N GLU A 86 13.19 21.30 -5.31
CA GLU A 86 12.11 20.31 -5.28
C GLU A 86 12.65 18.94 -5.72
N ILE A 87 12.47 17.95 -4.87
CA ILE A 87 12.67 16.53 -5.16
C ILE A 87 11.28 15.92 -5.29
N ARG A 88 11.02 15.26 -6.41
CA ARG A 88 9.77 14.56 -6.70
C ARG A 88 10.06 13.10 -6.93
N ILE A 89 9.29 12.24 -6.28
CA ILE A 89 9.40 10.79 -6.38
C ILE A 89 8.07 10.25 -6.83
N LYS A 90 8.09 9.55 -7.94
CA LYS A 90 6.96 8.75 -8.43
C LYS A 90 7.30 7.29 -8.25
N ALA A 91 6.50 6.61 -7.45
CA ALA A 91 6.57 5.18 -7.27
C ALA A 91 5.34 4.54 -7.91
N LEU A 92 5.57 3.60 -8.83
CA LEU A 92 4.53 2.90 -9.55
C LEU A 92 4.56 1.41 -9.23
N ASP A 93 3.41 0.84 -8.91
CA ASP A 93 3.23 -0.60 -8.92
C ASP A 93 2.83 -1.07 -10.33
N PRO A 94 3.71 -1.79 -11.06
CA PRO A 94 3.42 -2.24 -12.42
C PRO A 94 2.25 -3.23 -12.49
N LYS A 95 1.94 -3.94 -11.39
CA LYS A 95 0.87 -4.94 -11.32
C LYS A 95 -0.49 -4.29 -11.12
N SER A 96 -0.59 -3.36 -10.17
CA SER A 96 -1.86 -2.69 -9.86
C SER A 96 -2.07 -1.38 -10.62
N LYS A 97 -1.04 -0.88 -11.31
CA LYS A 97 -0.99 0.44 -11.97
C LYS A 97 -1.28 1.61 -11.01
N LYS A 98 -1.16 1.38 -9.70
CA LYS A 98 -1.25 2.45 -8.71
C LYS A 98 0.06 3.20 -8.65
N GLU A 99 -0.06 4.51 -8.66
CA GLU A 99 1.05 5.45 -8.55
C GLU A 99 0.92 6.24 -7.25
N ILE A 100 2.07 6.52 -6.63
CA ILE A 100 2.16 7.47 -5.51
C ILE A 100 3.22 8.49 -5.90
N GLU A 101 2.85 9.77 -5.83
CA GLU A 101 3.76 10.87 -6.04
C GLU A 101 4.01 11.58 -4.70
N LEU A 102 5.27 11.59 -4.27
CA LEU A 102 5.74 12.36 -3.13
C LEU A 102 6.60 13.51 -3.64
N PHE A 103 6.53 14.66 -2.98
CA PHE A 103 7.46 15.75 -3.24
C PHE A 103 8.01 16.30 -1.93
N ALA A 104 9.27 16.71 -1.96
CA ALA A 104 9.92 17.44 -0.90
C ALA A 104 10.52 18.71 -1.49
N ARG A 105 10.30 19.85 -0.85
CA ARG A 105 10.94 21.12 -1.22
C ARG A 105 11.90 21.55 -0.13
N ALA A 106 13.13 21.89 -0.50
CA ALA A 106 14.17 22.30 0.41
C ALA A 106 14.63 23.75 0.17
N LYS A 107 14.87 24.50 1.25
CA LYS A 107 15.72 25.70 1.22
C LYS A 107 16.69 25.64 2.37
N LYS A 108 18.00 25.59 2.10
CA LYS A 108 19.04 25.69 3.14
C LYS A 108 18.79 24.76 4.35
N GLY A 109 18.36 23.52 4.11
CA GLY A 109 18.10 22.51 5.16
C GLY A 109 16.68 22.46 5.74
N LEU A 110 15.76 23.34 5.30
CA LEU A 110 14.34 23.26 5.69
C LEU A 110 13.54 22.49 4.62
N PHE A 111 12.93 21.34 4.98
CA PHE A 111 12.19 20.48 4.06
C PHE A 111 10.67 20.56 4.29
N LEU A 112 9.89 20.84 3.24
CA LEU A 112 8.44 20.68 3.22
C LEU A 112 8.11 19.43 2.41
N ILE A 113 7.57 18.40 3.07
CA ILE A 113 7.20 17.12 2.44
C ILE A 113 5.68 17.12 2.21
N GLY A 114 5.27 16.82 0.98
CA GLY A 114 3.87 16.65 0.60
C GLY A 114 3.66 15.36 -0.20
N ALA A 115 2.41 14.92 -0.25
CA ALA A 115 1.97 13.77 -1.05
C ALA A 115 0.83 14.22 -1.96
N SER A 116 0.86 13.77 -3.22
CA SER A 116 -0.27 13.90 -4.15
C SER A 116 -0.79 12.50 -4.48
N HIS A 117 -2.12 12.39 -4.57
CA HIS A 117 -2.82 11.17 -4.99
C HIS A 117 -3.45 11.36 -6.36
#